data_AF-A0A9P9KM13-F1
#
_entry.id   AF-A0A9P9KM13-F1
#
_cell.length_a   1.000
_cell.length_b   1.000
_cell.length_c   1.000
_cell.angle_alpha   90.00
_cell.angle_beta   90.00
_cell.angle_gamma   90.00
#
_symmetry.space_group_name_H-M   'P 1'
#
loop_
_entity.id
_entity.type
_entity.pdbx_description
1 polymer ?
#
loop_
_entity_poly.entity_id
_entity_poly.type
_entity_poly.pdbx_seq_one_letter_code
_entity_poly.pdbx_strand_id
1 'polypeptide(L)'
;MSFNTTFPPSQPADAFHYFCRLPTELRLKIWNYNIPQTRLVPVRCGSSWPGCSDSLSWTGCTSPAPIPANLHACAESRAEALKHYQLEFGFARGPGQVFFNPQYDILYFGPRDGYMAADSQFQTCMSMCDPAELAAVRRLAINDALFWIDTTYRSMTAASLTVELLRRIQARMPGLEEIIFVPRAEESPDSASYVEPTMVYVRMARQIQTALATLCEQTPGWKPPCWRILPLSAFPQPYQIIGAA
;
A
#
# COMPACT_ATOMS: atom_id res chain seq x y z
N MET A 1 -54.41 32.22 -15.45
CA MET A 1 -53.33 32.97 -14.77
C MET A 1 -52.27 31.95 -14.40
N SER A 2 -51.20 31.89 -15.19
CA SER A 2 -50.12 30.91 -15.02
C SER A 2 -49.02 31.55 -14.18
N PHE A 3 -48.74 31.00 -13.01
CA PHE A 3 -47.65 31.47 -12.15
C PHE A 3 -46.32 30.95 -12.71
N ASN A 4 -45.55 31.83 -13.34
CA ASN A 4 -44.14 31.57 -13.64
C ASN A 4 -43.38 31.49 -12.31
N THR A 5 -43.00 30.29 -11.91
CA THR A 5 -42.03 30.07 -10.83
C THR A 5 -40.64 30.16 -11.46
N THR A 6 -40.11 31.38 -11.53
CA THR A 6 -38.70 31.61 -11.85
C THR A 6 -37.89 31.20 -10.62
N PHE A 7 -37.31 30.00 -10.64
CA PHE A 7 -36.29 29.64 -9.66
C PHE A 7 -35.10 30.60 -9.83
N PRO A 8 -34.59 31.23 -8.76
CA PRO A 8 -33.36 32.00 -8.87
C PRO A 8 -32.22 31.07 -9.30
N PRO A 9 -31.26 31.53 -10.11
CA PRO A 9 -30.08 30.74 -10.41
C PRO A 9 -29.38 30.41 -9.09
N SER A 10 -29.19 29.11 -8.82
CA SER A 10 -28.39 28.64 -7.70
C SER A 10 -27.01 29.30 -7.80
N GLN A 11 -26.70 30.21 -6.87
CA GLN A 11 -25.35 30.77 -6.77
C GLN A 11 -24.38 29.59 -6.61
N PRO A 12 -23.31 29.52 -7.42
CA PRO A 12 -22.27 28.53 -7.19
C PRO A 12 -21.73 28.77 -5.78
N ALA A 13 -21.86 27.77 -4.90
CA ALA A 13 -21.45 27.87 -3.51
C ALA A 13 -20.02 28.45 -3.41
N ASP A 14 -19.89 29.48 -2.58
CA ASP A 14 -18.75 30.38 -2.46
C ASP A 14 -17.40 29.63 -2.44
N ALA A 15 -16.54 29.92 -3.42
CA ALA A 15 -15.15 29.50 -3.33
C ALA A 15 -14.49 30.17 -2.11
N PHE A 16 -13.79 29.40 -1.29
CA PHE A 16 -13.10 29.91 -0.10
C PHE A 16 -11.87 30.74 -0.49
N HIS A 17 -12.06 32.05 -0.66
CA HIS A 17 -11.01 32.97 -1.09
C HIS A 17 -10.10 33.49 0.05
N TYR A 18 -10.41 33.18 1.30
CA TYR A 18 -9.66 33.71 2.46
C TYR A 18 -8.32 33.02 2.69
N PHE A 19 -8.12 31.80 2.17
CA PHE A 19 -6.85 31.09 2.32
C PHE A 19 -5.67 31.92 1.79
N CYS A 20 -5.84 32.54 0.62
CA CYS A 20 -4.82 33.36 -0.02
C CYS A 20 -4.50 34.66 0.74
N ARG A 21 -5.34 35.08 1.70
CA ARG A 21 -5.10 36.26 2.53
C ARG A 21 -4.23 35.98 3.76
N LEU A 22 -3.98 34.70 4.05
CA LEU A 22 -3.08 34.32 5.13
C LEU A 22 -1.62 34.65 4.76
N PRO A 23 -0.79 35.11 5.71
CA PRO A 23 0.66 35.18 5.53
C PRO A 23 1.22 33.84 5.04
N THR A 24 2.26 33.92 4.21
CA THR A 24 2.86 32.75 3.57
C THR A 24 3.28 31.70 4.61
N GLU A 25 3.82 32.11 5.76
CA GLU A 25 4.24 31.22 6.84
C GLU A 25 3.07 30.37 7.36
N LEU A 26 1.87 30.96 7.47
CA LEU A 26 0.69 30.24 7.91
C LEU A 26 0.17 29.29 6.83
N ARG A 27 0.17 29.71 5.56
CA ARG A 27 -0.24 28.85 4.43
C ARG A 27 0.65 27.62 4.32
N LEU A 28 1.97 27.81 4.39
CA LEU A 28 2.95 26.71 4.38
C LEU A 28 2.78 25.79 5.58
N LYS A 29 2.55 26.32 6.79
CA LYS A 29 2.23 25.49 7.96
C LYS A 29 0.98 24.65 7.73
N ILE A 30 -0.10 25.26 7.24
CA ILE A 30 -1.36 24.54 6.96
C ILE A 30 -1.12 23.42 5.95
N TRP A 31 -0.36 23.67 4.88
CA TRP A 31 -0.04 22.62 3.90
C TRP A 31 0.77 21.47 4.48
N ASN A 32 1.76 21.76 5.32
CA ASN A 32 2.54 20.74 6.01
C ASN A 32 1.69 19.92 6.99
N TYR A 33 0.77 20.56 7.73
CA TYR A 33 -0.15 19.85 8.63
C TYR A 33 -1.22 19.03 7.89
N ASN A 34 -1.50 19.36 6.63
CA ASN A 34 -2.51 18.68 5.83
C ASN A 34 -1.96 17.43 5.12
N ILE A 35 -0.65 17.19 5.15
CA ILE A 35 -0.07 15.95 4.59
C ILE A 35 -0.77 14.74 5.22
N PRO A 36 -1.31 13.80 4.41
CA PRO A 36 -2.02 12.65 4.95
C PRO A 36 -1.19 11.93 6.00
N GLN A 37 -1.85 11.56 7.09
CA GLN A 37 -1.28 10.62 8.04
C GLN A 37 -1.10 9.24 7.37
N THR A 38 -0.48 8.32 8.12
CA THR A 38 -0.19 6.95 7.68
C THR A 38 -1.34 6.33 6.88
N ARG A 39 -1.05 5.94 5.64
CA ARG A 39 -1.98 5.26 4.74
C ARG A 39 -1.35 4.00 4.16
N LEU A 40 -2.20 3.07 3.76
CA LEU A 40 -1.81 1.85 3.08
C LEU A 40 -1.69 2.11 1.58
N VAL A 41 -0.57 1.70 0.96
CA VAL A 41 -0.30 1.88 -0.47
C VAL A 41 -0.18 0.51 -1.13
N PRO A 42 -1.30 -0.06 -1.66
CA PRO A 42 -1.26 -1.33 -2.36
C PRO A 42 -0.44 -1.19 -3.63
N VAL A 43 0.56 -2.05 -3.81
CA VAL A 43 1.35 -2.09 -5.03
C VAL A 43 0.69 -3.06 -6.00
N ARG A 44 0.81 -2.79 -7.30
CA ARG A 44 0.49 -3.72 -8.40
C ARG A 44 1.56 -3.61 -9.44
N CYS A 45 2.35 -4.67 -9.61
CA CYS A 45 3.40 -4.70 -10.62
C CYS A 45 2.94 -5.44 -11.87
N GLY A 46 3.30 -4.89 -13.03
CA GLY A 46 2.96 -5.42 -14.35
C GLY A 46 2.59 -4.32 -15.34
N SER A 47 2.77 -4.60 -16.63
CA SER A 47 2.28 -3.76 -17.72
C SER A 47 0.75 -3.86 -17.79
N SER A 48 0.06 -2.75 -18.01
CA SER A 48 -1.38 -2.72 -18.21
C SER A 48 -1.83 -3.68 -19.33
N TRP A 49 -2.90 -4.41 -19.01
CA TRP A 49 -3.89 -5.11 -19.86
C TRP A 49 -3.48 -5.80 -21.18
N PRO A 50 -3.84 -7.09 -21.38
CA PRO A 50 -3.92 -7.67 -22.71
C PRO A 50 -5.10 -6.99 -23.45
N GLY A 51 -4.81 -5.99 -24.30
CA GLY A 51 -5.83 -5.36 -25.14
C GLY A 51 -5.53 -3.98 -25.71
N CYS A 52 -4.52 -3.24 -25.20
CA CYS A 52 -4.18 -1.92 -25.73
C CYS A 52 -2.76 -1.92 -26.29
N SER A 53 -2.61 -2.07 -27.61
CA SER A 53 -1.30 -2.08 -28.30
C SER A 53 -0.61 -0.71 -28.36
N ASP A 54 -1.29 0.38 -27.97
CA ASP A 54 -0.84 1.75 -28.25
C ASP A 54 -0.55 2.58 -26.99
N SER A 55 -0.64 2.00 -25.79
CA SER A 55 -0.22 2.70 -24.57
C SER A 55 1.29 2.59 -24.44
N LEU A 56 2.01 3.72 -24.37
CA LEU A 56 3.40 3.82 -23.89
C LEU A 56 3.62 2.75 -22.82
N SER A 57 4.53 1.81 -23.09
CA SER A 57 4.76 0.63 -22.28
C SER A 57 5.22 1.06 -20.89
N TRP A 58 4.28 1.31 -19.98
CA TRP A 58 4.61 1.64 -18.63
C TRP A 58 5.24 0.41 -17.97
N THR A 59 6.52 0.50 -17.66
CA THR A 59 7.26 -0.53 -16.93
C THR A 59 7.45 -0.08 -15.50
N GLY A 60 6.69 -0.65 -14.57
CA GLY A 60 6.80 -0.33 -13.16
C GLY A 60 5.64 -0.90 -12.35
N CYS A 61 5.55 -0.48 -11.10
CA CYS A 61 4.39 -0.74 -10.28
C CYS A 61 3.42 0.45 -10.30
N THR A 62 2.15 0.15 -10.07
CA THR A 62 1.03 1.09 -9.96
C THR A 62 0.36 0.90 -8.62
N SER A 63 -0.44 1.87 -8.19
CA SER A 63 -1.20 1.76 -6.94
C SER A 63 -2.60 2.34 -7.12
N PRO A 64 -3.64 1.66 -6.60
CA PRO A 64 -4.98 2.24 -6.50
C PRO A 64 -5.14 3.16 -5.28
N ALA A 65 -4.08 3.39 -4.49
CA ALA A 65 -4.15 4.28 -3.33
C ALA A 65 -4.56 5.70 -3.78
N PRO A 66 -5.50 6.35 -3.07
CA PRO A 66 -5.90 7.72 -3.40
C PRO A 66 -4.69 8.64 -3.41
N ILE A 67 -4.54 9.45 -4.46
CA ILE A 67 -3.45 10.42 -4.50
C ILE A 67 -3.70 11.47 -3.40
N PRO A 68 -2.69 11.81 -2.56
CA PRO A 68 -2.83 12.83 -1.52
C PRO A 68 -3.45 14.11 -2.07
N ALA A 69 -4.49 14.62 -1.41
CA ALA A 69 -5.22 15.80 -1.87
C ALA A 69 -4.29 17.01 -2.11
N ASN A 70 -3.23 17.14 -1.29
CA ASN A 70 -2.22 18.19 -1.38
C ASN A 70 -1.50 18.22 -2.73
N LEU A 71 -1.34 17.07 -3.40
CA LEU A 71 -0.71 17.01 -4.72
C LEU A 71 -1.59 17.61 -5.84
N HIS A 72 -2.88 17.80 -5.58
CA HIS A 72 -3.85 18.25 -6.59
C HIS A 72 -4.71 19.45 -6.17
N ALA A 73 -4.53 19.98 -4.96
CA ALA A 73 -5.31 21.12 -4.48
C ALA A 73 -4.96 22.43 -5.21
N CYS A 74 -3.68 22.82 -5.24
CA CYS A 74 -3.18 23.99 -5.97
C CYS A 74 -1.65 23.89 -6.17
N ALA A 75 -1.06 24.80 -6.95
CA ALA A 75 0.38 24.79 -7.23
C ALA A 75 1.26 24.90 -5.97
N GLU A 76 0.87 25.73 -5.01
CA GLU A 76 1.59 25.87 -3.73
C GLU A 76 1.51 24.58 -2.89
N SER A 77 0.31 24.02 -2.75
CA SER A 77 0.11 22.77 -2.02
C SER A 77 0.90 21.62 -2.66
N ARG A 78 0.92 21.55 -3.99
CA ARG A 78 1.69 20.55 -4.74
C ARG A 78 3.19 20.70 -4.51
N ALA A 79 3.71 21.93 -4.53
CA ALA A 79 5.13 22.19 -4.26
C ALA A 79 5.54 21.77 -2.84
N GLU A 80 4.68 22.01 -1.84
CA GLU A 80 4.92 21.53 -0.48
C GLU A 80 4.83 20.00 -0.38
N ALA A 81 3.81 19.39 -0.98
CA ALA A 81 3.61 17.94 -0.94
C ALA A 81 4.76 17.15 -1.61
N LEU A 82 5.31 17.67 -2.71
CA LEU A 82 6.44 17.05 -3.42
C LEU A 82 7.77 17.06 -2.64
N LYS A 83 7.85 17.79 -1.53
CA LYS A 83 8.99 17.65 -0.59
C LYS A 83 8.96 16.34 0.19
N HIS A 84 7.78 15.72 0.26
CA HIS A 84 7.50 14.54 1.08
C HIS A 84 7.14 13.30 0.24
N TYR A 85 6.54 13.51 -0.93
CA TYR A 85 6.15 12.44 -1.84
C TYR A 85 7.01 12.44 -3.09
N GLN A 86 7.46 11.26 -3.48
CA GLN A 86 8.12 11.02 -4.75
C GLN A 86 7.35 9.97 -5.55
N LEU A 87 7.54 9.96 -6.86
CA LEU A 87 7.04 8.91 -7.73
C LEU A 87 8.05 7.75 -7.69
N GLU A 88 7.68 6.66 -7.01
CA GLU A 88 8.54 5.51 -6.76
C GLU A 88 8.05 4.23 -7.47
N PHE A 89 8.87 3.19 -7.38
CA PHE A 89 8.65 1.81 -7.85
C PHE A 89 8.59 1.68 -9.37
N GLY A 90 9.50 2.38 -10.06
CA GLY A 90 9.75 2.24 -11.49
C GLY A 90 10.56 0.99 -11.82
N PHE A 91 10.40 0.41 -13.02
CA PHE A 91 11.19 -0.74 -13.45
C PHE A 91 12.27 -0.36 -14.45
N ALA A 92 13.41 -1.05 -14.38
CA ALA A 92 14.51 -0.92 -15.33
C ALA A 92 14.96 0.54 -15.54
N ARG A 93 14.99 1.34 -14.45
CA ARG A 93 15.28 2.79 -14.44
C ARG A 93 14.25 3.66 -15.17
N GLY A 94 13.12 3.08 -15.55
CA GLY A 94 11.93 3.85 -15.91
C GLY A 94 11.43 4.65 -14.71
N PRO A 95 10.67 5.73 -14.95
CA PRO A 95 10.10 6.53 -13.88
C PRO A 95 9.22 5.67 -12.95
N GLY A 96 9.08 6.08 -11.68
CA GLY A 96 8.06 5.54 -10.78
C GLY A 96 6.68 6.09 -11.08
N GLN A 97 5.63 5.38 -10.65
CA GLN A 97 4.23 5.81 -10.83
C GLN A 97 3.44 5.93 -9.54
N VAL A 98 4.04 5.51 -8.43
CA VAL A 98 3.36 5.48 -7.15
C VAL A 98 3.84 6.67 -6.33
N PHE A 99 2.95 7.62 -6.04
CA PHE A 99 3.25 8.64 -5.04
C PHE A 99 3.42 7.97 -3.69
N PHE A 100 4.65 7.93 -3.20
CA PHE A 100 5.01 7.27 -1.95
C PHE A 100 5.82 8.23 -1.07
N ASN A 101 5.56 8.15 0.23
CA ASN A 101 6.34 8.83 1.25
C ASN A 101 6.92 7.78 2.21
N PRO A 102 8.22 7.50 2.16
CA PRO A 102 8.83 6.45 2.97
C PRO A 102 8.73 6.65 4.49
N GLN A 103 8.51 7.89 4.94
CA GLN A 103 8.32 8.20 6.36
C GLN A 103 6.92 7.81 6.84
N TYR A 104 5.88 8.07 6.04
CA TYR A 104 4.47 7.97 6.46
C TYR A 104 3.68 6.81 5.85
N ASP A 105 3.98 6.43 4.62
CA ASP A 105 3.22 5.41 3.90
C ASP A 105 3.64 3.99 4.30
N ILE A 106 2.69 3.06 4.22
CA ILE A 106 2.92 1.62 4.39
C ILE A 106 2.79 0.96 3.03
N LEU A 107 3.89 0.42 2.51
CA LEU A 107 3.88 -0.33 1.26
C LEU A 107 3.10 -1.63 1.46
N TYR A 108 2.15 -1.96 0.59
CA TYR A 108 1.31 -3.14 0.78
C TYR A 108 1.33 -4.11 -0.40
N PHE A 109 1.67 -5.37 -0.11
CA PHE A 109 1.48 -6.49 -1.03
C PHE A 109 0.22 -7.25 -0.65
N GLY A 110 -0.86 -6.97 -1.38
CA GLY A 110 -2.16 -7.60 -1.19
C GLY A 110 -2.35 -8.92 -1.92
N PRO A 111 -3.52 -9.56 -1.73
CA PRO A 111 -3.88 -10.76 -2.49
C PRO A 111 -4.02 -10.43 -3.98
N ARG A 112 -3.73 -11.41 -4.83
CA ARG A 112 -3.89 -11.34 -6.28
C ARG A 112 -4.37 -12.68 -6.81
N ASP A 113 -5.38 -12.63 -7.66
CA ASP A 113 -5.95 -13.83 -8.28
C ASP A 113 -4.95 -14.49 -9.23
N GLY A 114 -4.90 -15.82 -9.17
CA GLY A 114 -4.02 -16.65 -9.99
C GLY A 114 -2.97 -17.40 -9.18
N TYR A 115 -2.51 -18.51 -9.75
CA TYR A 115 -1.50 -19.38 -9.14
C TYR A 115 -0.21 -18.58 -8.88
N MET A 116 0.20 -18.51 -7.61
CA MET A 116 1.38 -17.76 -7.15
C MET A 116 1.40 -16.27 -7.58
N ALA A 117 0.26 -15.67 -7.94
CA ALA A 117 0.25 -14.31 -8.49
C ALA A 117 0.69 -13.25 -7.47
N ALA A 118 0.31 -13.40 -6.20
CA ALA A 118 0.71 -12.50 -5.12
C ALA A 118 2.23 -12.58 -4.84
N ASP A 119 2.78 -13.79 -4.72
CA ASP A 119 4.23 -14.01 -4.56
C ASP A 119 5.01 -13.52 -5.79
N SER A 120 4.56 -13.87 -7.00
CA SER A 120 5.21 -13.43 -8.26
C SER A 120 5.29 -11.91 -8.35
N GLN A 121 4.24 -11.20 -7.93
CA GLN A 121 4.26 -9.74 -7.87
C GLN A 121 5.30 -9.22 -6.88
N PHE A 122 5.37 -9.80 -5.68
CA PHE A 122 6.38 -9.45 -4.69
C PHE A 122 7.79 -9.69 -5.22
N GLN A 123 8.07 -10.86 -5.79
CA GLN A 123 9.38 -11.18 -6.38
C GLN A 123 9.74 -10.26 -7.53
N THR A 124 8.76 -9.89 -8.37
CA THR A 124 8.96 -8.94 -9.47
C THR A 124 9.34 -7.56 -8.92
N CYS A 125 8.62 -7.06 -7.92
CA CYS A 125 8.93 -5.78 -7.26
C CYS A 125 10.34 -5.81 -6.65
N MET A 126 10.64 -6.84 -5.85
CA MET A 126 11.96 -7.02 -5.23
C MET A 126 13.09 -7.15 -6.24
N SER A 127 12.83 -7.65 -7.44
CA SER A 127 13.84 -7.81 -8.48
C SER A 127 14.04 -6.53 -9.31
N MET A 128 12.94 -5.88 -9.70
CA MET A 128 12.92 -4.89 -10.77
C MET A 128 12.90 -3.43 -10.31
N CYS A 129 12.43 -3.14 -9.08
CA CYS A 129 12.45 -1.77 -8.55
C CYS A 129 13.87 -1.30 -8.25
N ASP A 130 14.07 0.02 -8.27
CA ASP A 130 15.34 0.64 -7.91
C ASP A 130 15.74 0.23 -6.48
N PRO A 131 16.97 -0.26 -6.25
CA PRO A 131 17.45 -0.61 -4.92
C PRO A 131 17.34 0.52 -3.89
N ALA A 132 17.54 1.78 -4.29
CA ALA A 132 17.47 2.92 -3.40
C ALA A 132 16.03 3.20 -2.94
N GLU A 133 15.05 3.05 -3.83
CA GLU A 133 13.62 3.18 -3.49
C GLU A 133 13.21 2.08 -2.49
N LEU A 134 13.55 0.82 -2.76
CA LEU A 134 13.26 -0.28 -1.84
C LEU A 134 13.98 -0.13 -0.49
N ALA A 135 15.22 0.38 -0.50
CA ALA A 135 15.98 0.63 0.72
C ALA A 135 15.40 1.77 1.58
N ALA A 136 14.67 2.71 0.97
CA ALA A 136 14.03 3.81 1.68
C ALA A 136 12.74 3.38 2.41
N VAL A 137 12.09 2.28 1.99
CA VAL A 137 10.83 1.80 2.58
C VAL A 137 11.02 1.44 4.05
N ARG A 138 10.25 2.10 4.94
CA ARG A 138 10.33 1.88 6.40
C ARG A 138 9.25 0.96 6.95
N ARG A 139 8.10 0.86 6.28
CA ARG A 139 6.96 0.07 6.75
C ARG A 139 6.34 -0.73 5.60
N LEU A 140 6.16 -2.02 5.86
CA LEU A 140 5.70 -2.98 4.86
C LEU A 140 4.55 -3.81 5.42
N ALA A 141 3.43 -3.85 4.72
CA ALA A 141 2.32 -4.73 4.99
C ALA A 141 2.27 -5.87 3.95
N ILE A 142 2.03 -7.09 4.41
CA ILE A 142 2.07 -8.30 3.57
C ILE A 142 0.85 -9.15 3.87
N ASN A 143 0.03 -9.38 2.86
CA ASN A 143 -1.08 -10.30 2.99
C ASN A 143 -0.59 -11.76 3.07
N ASP A 144 -1.23 -12.57 3.89
CA ASP A 144 -0.86 -13.97 4.04
C ASP A 144 -1.05 -14.79 2.76
N ALA A 145 -1.79 -14.32 1.75
CA ALA A 145 -1.85 -14.93 0.42
C ALA A 145 -0.48 -15.13 -0.24
N LEU A 146 0.56 -14.39 0.17
CA LEU A 146 1.94 -14.61 -0.31
C LEU A 146 2.56 -15.91 0.23
N PHE A 147 1.97 -16.56 1.22
CA PHE A 147 2.47 -17.82 1.80
C PHE A 147 1.75 -19.06 1.25
N TRP A 148 0.93 -18.91 0.23
CA TRP A 148 0.06 -19.98 -0.28
C TRP A 148 0.30 -20.14 -1.78
N ILE A 149 0.17 -21.37 -2.26
CA ILE A 149 0.29 -21.70 -3.68
C ILE A 149 -1.09 -21.73 -4.33
N ASP A 150 -2.06 -22.34 -3.65
CA ASP A 150 -3.44 -22.52 -4.10
C ASP A 150 -4.42 -22.07 -3.01
N THR A 151 -5.69 -22.50 -3.11
CA THR A 151 -6.73 -22.17 -2.12
C THR A 151 -6.55 -22.90 -0.79
N THR A 152 -5.75 -23.97 -0.75
CA THR A 152 -5.50 -24.80 0.44
C THR A 152 -4.23 -24.41 1.16
N TYR A 153 -4.30 -24.37 2.49
CA TYR A 153 -3.11 -24.13 3.29
C TYR A 153 -2.24 -25.38 3.36
N ARG A 154 -0.95 -25.22 3.10
CA ARG A 154 0.07 -26.26 3.30
C ARG A 154 1.18 -25.72 4.19
N SER A 155 1.29 -26.25 5.41
CA SER A 155 2.17 -25.73 6.45
C SER A 155 3.65 -25.68 6.05
N MET A 156 4.18 -26.75 5.46
CA MET A 156 5.58 -26.82 5.02
C MET A 156 5.86 -25.78 3.93
N THR A 157 5.02 -25.73 2.91
CA THR A 157 5.13 -24.77 1.80
C THR A 157 5.08 -23.33 2.32
N ALA A 158 4.11 -23.04 3.19
CA ALA A 158 3.95 -21.70 3.73
C ALA A 158 5.15 -21.28 4.59
N ALA A 159 5.70 -22.17 5.40
CA ALA A 159 6.93 -21.92 6.15
C ALA A 159 8.12 -21.60 5.22
N SER A 160 8.31 -22.40 4.16
CA SER A 160 9.38 -22.15 3.17
C SER A 160 9.22 -20.81 2.46
N LEU A 161 7.99 -20.47 2.03
CA LEU A 161 7.69 -19.19 1.39
C LEU A 161 7.90 -18.01 2.33
N THR A 162 7.53 -18.13 3.61
CA THR A 162 7.78 -17.06 4.59
C THR A 162 9.27 -16.82 4.81
N VAL A 163 10.09 -17.89 4.88
CA VAL A 163 11.55 -17.75 5.00
C VAL A 163 12.15 -17.06 3.77
N GLU A 164 11.75 -17.47 2.56
CA GLU A 164 12.27 -16.84 1.33
C GLU A 164 11.82 -15.37 1.20
N LEU A 165 10.56 -15.08 1.51
CA LEU A 165 10.05 -13.71 1.54
C LEU A 165 10.84 -12.83 2.51
N LEU A 166 11.09 -13.30 3.74
CA LEU A 166 11.84 -12.54 4.73
C LEU A 166 13.31 -12.37 4.32
N ARG A 167 13.91 -13.36 3.65
CA ARG A 167 15.26 -13.25 3.08
C ARG A 167 15.33 -12.17 2.00
N ARG A 168 14.31 -12.07 1.13
CA ARG A 168 14.22 -11.01 0.12
C ARG A 168 14.08 -9.63 0.76
N ILE A 169 13.26 -9.51 1.80
CA ILE A 169 13.10 -8.26 2.57
C ILE A 169 14.44 -7.86 3.20
N GLN A 170 15.11 -8.77 3.89
CA GLN A 170 16.42 -8.53 4.49
C GLN A 170 17.43 -8.00 3.47
N ALA A 171 17.45 -8.57 2.26
CA ALA A 171 18.42 -8.19 1.23
C ALA A 171 18.09 -6.87 0.51
N ARG A 172 16.80 -6.56 0.33
CA ARG A 172 16.36 -5.45 -0.54
C ARG A 172 15.79 -4.24 0.20
N MET A 173 15.41 -4.39 1.47
CA MET A 173 14.80 -3.34 2.28
C MET A 173 15.57 -3.13 3.61
N PRO A 174 16.85 -2.73 3.57
CA PRO A 174 17.65 -2.54 4.79
C PRO A 174 17.13 -1.43 5.70
N GLY A 175 16.35 -0.47 5.18
CA GLY A 175 15.72 0.60 5.97
C GLY A 175 14.41 0.22 6.64
N LEU A 176 13.98 -1.05 6.54
CA LEU A 176 12.68 -1.48 7.05
C LEU A 176 12.67 -1.50 8.58
N GLU A 177 11.74 -0.75 9.17
CA GLU A 177 11.56 -0.61 10.62
C GLU A 177 10.44 -1.54 11.12
N GLU A 178 9.40 -1.76 10.31
CA GLU A 178 8.20 -2.52 10.68
C GLU A 178 7.65 -3.41 9.55
N ILE A 179 7.27 -4.64 9.90
CA ILE A 179 6.49 -5.56 9.04
C ILE A 179 5.11 -5.82 9.66
N ILE A 180 4.05 -5.61 8.89
CA ILE A 180 2.68 -5.91 9.30
C ILE A 180 2.16 -7.07 8.47
N PHE A 181 1.89 -8.20 9.11
CA PHE A 181 1.27 -9.34 8.45
C PHE A 181 -0.24 -9.18 8.47
N VAL A 182 -0.87 -9.27 7.31
CA VAL A 182 -2.31 -9.05 7.13
C VAL A 182 -2.96 -10.39 6.81
N PRO A 183 -3.78 -10.96 7.73
CA PRO A 183 -4.53 -12.18 7.45
C PRO A 183 -5.48 -12.02 6.25
N ARG A 184 -5.93 -13.13 5.66
CA ARG A 184 -7.04 -13.12 4.70
C ARG A 184 -8.28 -12.51 5.35
N ALA A 185 -9.14 -11.94 4.50
CA ALA A 185 -10.47 -11.56 4.94
C ALA A 185 -11.19 -12.77 5.54
N GLU A 186 -11.96 -12.54 6.60
CA GLU A 186 -12.76 -13.58 7.24
C GLU A 186 -13.76 -14.12 6.22
N GLU A 187 -13.71 -15.43 5.98
CA GLU A 187 -14.74 -16.10 5.19
C GLU A 187 -16.00 -16.26 6.04
N SER A 188 -17.16 -16.37 5.38
CA SER A 188 -18.41 -16.70 6.07
C SER A 188 -18.23 -18.00 6.86
N PRO A 189 -18.79 -18.13 8.08
CA PRO A 189 -18.81 -19.39 8.83
C PRO A 189 -19.38 -20.58 8.06
N ASP A 190 -20.23 -20.31 7.06
CA ASP A 190 -20.84 -21.33 6.20
C ASP A 190 -19.91 -21.84 5.09
N SER A 191 -18.72 -21.26 4.94
CA SER A 191 -17.71 -21.66 3.95
C SER A 191 -17.05 -22.99 4.34
N ALA A 192 -16.90 -23.91 3.39
CA ALA A 192 -16.16 -25.16 3.60
C ALA A 192 -14.67 -24.94 3.91
N SER A 193 -14.12 -23.76 3.58
CA SER A 193 -12.75 -23.32 3.90
C SER A 193 -12.67 -22.42 5.12
N TYR A 194 -13.76 -22.27 5.89
CA TYR A 194 -13.78 -21.48 7.11
C TYR A 194 -12.76 -22.01 8.13
N VAL A 195 -11.97 -21.09 8.66
CA VAL A 195 -11.08 -21.32 9.79
C VAL A 195 -11.35 -20.22 10.80
N GLU A 196 -11.53 -20.60 12.07
CA GLU A 196 -11.75 -19.63 13.14
C GLU A 196 -10.63 -18.56 13.13
N PRO A 197 -10.97 -17.26 13.16
CA PRO A 197 -9.97 -16.19 13.09
C PRO A 197 -8.82 -16.38 14.07
N THR A 198 -9.11 -16.71 15.33
CA THR A 198 -8.11 -16.99 16.39
C THR A 198 -7.06 -18.00 15.93
N MET A 199 -7.49 -19.08 15.26
CA MET A 199 -6.60 -20.13 14.76
C MET A 199 -5.70 -19.61 13.62
N VAL A 200 -6.22 -18.74 12.75
CA VAL A 200 -5.42 -18.07 11.69
C VAL A 200 -4.32 -17.23 12.32
N TYR A 201 -4.64 -16.39 13.31
CA TYR A 201 -3.65 -15.55 14.01
C TYR A 201 -2.58 -16.38 14.70
N VAL A 202 -2.95 -17.42 15.45
CA VAL A 202 -1.99 -18.31 16.15
C VAL A 202 -1.08 -19.02 15.16
N ARG A 203 -1.64 -19.56 14.07
CA ARG A 203 -0.87 -20.26 13.04
C ARG A 203 0.11 -19.33 12.34
N MET A 204 -0.35 -18.13 11.93
CA MET A 204 0.49 -17.12 11.31
C MET A 204 1.61 -16.69 12.25
N ALA A 205 1.30 -16.38 13.50
CA ALA A 205 2.29 -15.97 14.50
C ALA A 205 3.39 -17.02 14.66
N ARG A 206 3.02 -18.31 14.80
CA ARG A 206 3.99 -19.40 14.91
C ARG A 206 4.86 -19.53 13.67
N GLN A 207 4.24 -19.49 12.48
CA GLN A 207 4.95 -19.57 11.20
C GLN A 207 5.97 -18.42 11.04
N ILE A 208 5.57 -17.18 11.33
CA ILE A 208 6.42 -15.99 11.26
C ILE A 208 7.57 -16.08 12.27
N GLN A 209 7.28 -16.46 13.52
CA GLN A 209 8.29 -16.62 14.57
C GLN A 209 9.34 -17.65 14.17
N THR A 210 8.91 -18.81 13.66
CA THR A 210 9.83 -19.86 13.19
C THR A 210 10.69 -19.34 12.04
N ALA A 211 10.09 -18.68 11.05
CA ALA A 211 10.83 -18.17 9.89
C ALA A 211 11.86 -17.09 10.26
N LEU A 212 11.51 -16.17 11.17
CA LEU A 212 12.43 -15.17 11.70
C LEU A 212 13.58 -15.83 12.47
N ALA A 213 13.30 -16.79 13.35
CA ALA A 213 14.33 -17.52 14.10
C ALA A 213 15.30 -18.23 13.14
N THR A 214 14.77 -18.93 12.13
CA THR A 214 15.58 -19.59 11.09
C THR A 214 16.50 -18.62 10.36
N LEU A 215 16.04 -17.41 10.03
CA LEU A 215 16.89 -16.42 9.35
C LEU A 215 17.92 -15.79 10.27
N CYS A 216 17.57 -15.51 11.52
CA CYS A 216 18.53 -15.02 12.52
C CYS A 216 19.68 -16.02 12.75
N GLU A 217 19.39 -17.33 12.73
CA GLU A 217 20.41 -18.37 12.79
C GLU A 217 21.31 -18.39 11.54
N GLN A 218 20.71 -18.19 10.35
CA GLN A 218 21.44 -18.18 9.07
C GLN A 218 22.26 -16.91 8.82
N THR A 219 21.92 -15.79 9.45
CA THR A 219 22.54 -14.48 9.20
C THR A 219 22.92 -13.77 10.51
N PRO A 220 24.05 -14.18 11.13
CA PRO A 220 24.52 -13.58 12.37
C PRO A 220 24.72 -12.06 12.24
N GLY A 221 24.07 -11.28 13.11
CA GLY A 221 24.12 -9.82 13.13
C GLY A 221 22.94 -9.12 12.46
N TRP A 222 22.06 -9.84 11.77
CA TRP A 222 20.80 -9.26 11.32
C TRP A 222 19.84 -9.07 12.49
N LYS A 223 19.32 -7.86 12.64
CA LYS A 223 18.24 -7.54 13.57
C LYS A 223 16.94 -7.47 12.78
N PRO A 224 15.98 -8.39 13.00
CA PRO A 224 14.71 -8.34 12.27
C PRO A 224 13.92 -7.08 12.64
N PRO A 225 13.16 -6.49 11.69
CA PRO A 225 12.23 -5.41 11.97
C PRO A 225 11.19 -5.80 13.03
N CYS A 226 10.59 -4.81 13.68
CA CYS A 226 9.44 -5.11 14.54
C CYS A 226 8.29 -5.65 13.68
N TRP A 227 7.48 -6.54 14.24
CA TRP A 227 6.36 -7.10 13.49
C TRP A 227 5.12 -7.29 14.34
N ARG A 228 3.97 -7.24 13.67
CA ARG A 228 2.65 -7.51 14.24
C ARG A 228 1.71 -8.07 13.19
N ILE A 229 0.61 -8.66 13.64
CA ILE A 229 -0.47 -9.14 12.78
C ILE A 229 -1.64 -8.18 12.95
N LEU A 230 -2.13 -7.58 11.86
CA LEU A 230 -3.29 -6.68 11.88
C LEU A 230 -4.22 -7.02 10.71
N PRO A 231 -5.55 -7.07 10.93
CA PRO A 231 -6.50 -7.24 9.85
C PRO A 231 -6.51 -6.01 8.93
N LEU A 232 -6.96 -6.17 7.69
CA LEU A 232 -7.03 -5.06 6.74
C LEU A 232 -7.97 -3.93 7.22
N SER A 233 -8.98 -4.27 8.04
CA SER A 233 -9.90 -3.32 8.67
C SER A 233 -9.25 -2.39 9.69
N ALA A 234 -8.04 -2.71 10.18
CA ALA A 234 -7.29 -1.86 11.09
C ALA A 234 -6.63 -0.65 10.39
N PHE A 235 -6.61 -0.63 9.05
CA PHE A 235 -6.06 0.48 8.28
C PHE A 235 -7.15 1.44 7.82
N PRO A 236 -6.85 2.75 7.68
CA PRO A 236 -7.79 3.71 7.13
C PRO A 236 -8.23 3.27 5.73
N GLN A 237 -9.52 3.00 5.56
CA GLN A 237 -10.03 2.62 4.25
C GLN A 237 -10.00 3.82 3.29
N PRO A 238 -9.54 3.62 2.04
CA PRO A 238 -9.61 4.67 1.03
C PRO A 238 -11.08 4.91 0.66
N TYR A 239 -11.70 5.86 1.34
CA TYR A 239 -13.08 6.31 1.15
C TYR A 239 -14.12 5.17 1.17
N GLN A 240 -14.83 5.02 2.31
CA GLN A 240 -16.22 4.58 2.21
C GLN A 240 -16.88 5.54 1.23
N ILE A 241 -17.24 5.05 0.03
CA ILE A 241 -18.23 5.71 -0.79
C ILE A 241 -19.43 5.86 0.14
N ILE A 242 -19.70 7.10 0.54
CA ILE A 242 -20.96 7.45 1.18
C ILE A 242 -22.00 6.96 0.18
N GLY A 243 -22.65 5.83 0.50
CA GLY A 243 -23.76 5.32 -0.28
C GLY A 243 -24.71 6.48 -0.49
N ALA A 244 -25.01 6.75 -1.75
CA ALA A 244 -26.09 7.65 -2.10
C ALA A 244 -27.33 7.25 -1.30
N ALA A 245 -27.99 8.27 -0.77
CA ALA A 245 -29.23 8.20 -0.01
C ALA A 245 -30.30 7.32 -0.66
#